data_AF-A0A6S4QFC0-F1
#
_entry.id   AF-A0A6S4QFC0-F1
#
_cell.length_a   1.000
_cell.length_b   1.000
_cell.length_c   1.000
_cell.angle_alpha   90.00
_cell.angle_beta   90.00
_cell.angle_gamma   90.00
#
_symmetry.space_group_name_H-M   'P 1'
#
loop_
_entity.id
_entity.type
_entity.pdbx_description
1 polymer ?
#
loop_
_entity_poly.entity_id
_entity_poly.type
_entity_poly.pdbx_seq_one_letter_code
_entity_poly.pdbx_strand_id
1 'polypeptide(L)'
;MKRIDASVLKPRRKDKTIITYRFAFAFLIASMTLIISCAGTSASTATNQMQDQIQLKLLGGDAGDLVSELVLSAGTSSLPPIELKECAMFPLSYEVLVGGNPSTATYTLAVMSDPAINSYTKTTYNDVSLILSEGSTEIETFTPLTVTTAECRTTEAAAALSGAGIEDDPYIINNDRKLNLVARLVNANTGTYKSAHYRVTSRIDLGIAQAPWSEASSGSGFAPIGTRMDTNFAGTFDCEANDIVNLYVNRGDTDNVGLFGFVSGATIRNCALTVIRIRGSESVGGLVGRNNNSTISNSYVTGGDIIGYGNIGGLVGLNENSSVIDKSYATVPITGINKPGISSSNLGGLVGSSANAAISNSYATGSISSGSIWVGGLVGRIDTSTIGNSYAIGSVGGDSSVGGLIGGMDGGASMISASYWNTETSRQSTSAGGTGQTTMNLQSATSYSGWLDTVWQFAPNDQYPRLKTVACANRQYITPVPTTCTGL
;
A
#
# COMPACT_ATOMS: atom_id res chain seq x y z
N MET A 1 -12.40 32.49 -12.56
CA MET A 1 -13.84 32.23 -12.64
C MET A 1 -14.15 31.50 -13.95
N LYS A 2 -14.58 30.23 -13.87
CA LYS A 2 -15.21 29.53 -14.99
C LYS A 2 -16.53 28.97 -14.46
N ARG A 3 -17.64 29.31 -15.12
CA ARG A 3 -18.99 28.79 -14.81
C ARG A 3 -19.06 27.33 -15.27
N ILE A 4 -19.59 26.44 -14.42
CA ILE A 4 -20.00 25.09 -14.82
C ILE A 4 -21.53 25.06 -14.82
N ASP A 5 -22.08 24.47 -15.88
CA ASP A 5 -23.50 24.38 -16.19
C ASP A 5 -24.19 23.28 -15.36
N ALA A 6 -25.39 23.55 -14.84
CA ALA A 6 -26.12 22.70 -13.89
C ALA A 6 -26.70 21.41 -14.52
N SER A 7 -26.39 21.13 -15.79
CA SER A 7 -26.84 19.96 -16.54
C SER A 7 -26.06 18.66 -16.23
N VAL A 8 -25.05 18.71 -15.36
CA VAL A 8 -24.13 17.57 -15.07
C VAL A 8 -24.59 16.70 -13.88
N LEU A 9 -25.50 17.16 -13.02
CA LEU A 9 -26.03 16.36 -11.91
C LEU A 9 -27.30 15.61 -12.35
N LYS A 10 -27.15 14.37 -12.84
CA LYS A 10 -28.30 13.49 -13.12
C LYS A 10 -28.68 12.67 -11.87
N PRO A 11 -29.93 12.76 -11.39
CA PRO A 11 -30.42 11.90 -10.31
C PRO A 11 -30.42 10.43 -10.75
N ARG A 12 -29.87 9.53 -9.92
CA ARG A 12 -30.04 8.09 -10.08
C ARG A 12 -31.34 7.66 -9.42
N ARG A 13 -32.35 7.37 -10.27
CA ARG A 13 -33.73 6.87 -10.03
C ARG A 13 -34.84 7.93 -9.98
N LYS A 14 -35.85 7.70 -10.82
CA LYS A 14 -37.16 8.37 -10.86
C LYS A 14 -38.18 7.61 -9.99
N ASP A 15 -37.94 7.48 -8.70
CA ASP A 15 -39.03 7.23 -7.75
C ASP A 15 -39.36 8.56 -7.06
N LYS A 16 -40.61 9.00 -7.20
CA LYS A 16 -41.07 10.39 -6.97
C LYS A 16 -41.14 10.85 -5.51
N THR A 17 -40.37 10.26 -4.59
CA THR A 17 -40.56 10.55 -3.15
C THR A 17 -39.28 10.81 -2.38
N ILE A 18 -38.10 10.51 -2.93
CA ILE A 18 -36.83 10.62 -2.22
C ILE A 18 -35.73 11.06 -3.20
N ILE A 19 -35.05 12.17 -2.90
CA ILE A 19 -33.83 12.58 -3.60
C ILE A 19 -32.64 12.28 -2.71
N THR A 20 -31.69 11.50 -3.23
CA THR A 20 -30.47 11.11 -2.53
C THR A 20 -29.28 11.92 -3.04
N TYR A 21 -28.58 12.59 -2.14
CA TYR A 21 -27.31 13.26 -2.44
C TYR A 21 -26.18 12.61 -1.63
N ARG A 22 -25.08 12.27 -2.30
CA ARG A 22 -23.87 11.74 -1.66
C ARG A 22 -22.73 12.72 -1.82
N PHE A 23 -22.04 13.00 -0.72
CA PHE A 23 -20.86 13.84 -0.70
C PHE A 23 -19.72 13.17 0.06
N ALA A 24 -18.51 13.23 -0.49
CA ALA A 24 -17.31 12.66 0.10
C ALA A 24 -16.35 13.79 0.47
N PHE A 25 -15.83 13.79 1.70
CA PHE A 25 -14.85 14.76 2.18
C PHE A 25 -13.65 14.07 2.80
N ALA A 26 -12.45 14.50 2.42
CA ALA A 26 -11.21 14.07 3.04
C ALA A 26 -10.73 15.13 4.04
N PHE A 27 -11.02 14.97 5.32
CA PHE A 27 -10.49 15.83 6.36
C PHE A 27 -9.94 15.07 7.57
N LEU A 28 -8.86 15.61 8.16
CA LEU A 28 -8.50 15.43 9.56
C LEU A 28 -8.86 16.76 10.26
N ILE A 29 -10.00 16.83 10.96
CA ILE A 29 -10.34 17.99 11.81
C ILE A 29 -10.90 17.47 13.13
N ALA A 30 -10.58 18.17 14.22
CA ALA A 30 -11.12 17.95 15.57
C ALA A 30 -12.60 18.38 15.71
N SER A 31 -13.10 19.22 14.79
CA SER A 31 -14.50 19.67 14.76
C SER A 31 -14.91 20.11 13.35
N MET A 32 -16.14 19.78 12.97
CA MET A 32 -16.73 20.20 11.70
C MET A 32 -18.17 20.68 11.95
N THR A 33 -18.55 21.80 11.34
CA THR A 33 -19.89 22.41 11.50
C THR A 33 -20.72 22.19 10.25
N LEU A 34 -21.87 21.53 10.40
CA LEU A 34 -22.88 21.38 9.35
C LEU A 34 -24.06 22.33 9.63
N ILE A 35 -24.39 23.20 8.68
CA ILE A 35 -25.59 24.03 8.75
C ILE A 35 -26.55 23.60 7.64
N ILE A 36 -27.77 23.24 8.05
CA ILE A 36 -28.90 22.94 7.17
C ILE A 36 -29.89 24.09 7.35
N SER A 37 -30.19 24.84 6.28
CA SER A 37 -31.26 25.83 6.29
C SER A 37 -32.34 25.47 5.28
N CYS A 38 -33.60 25.67 5.67
CA CYS A 38 -34.77 25.49 4.82
C CYS A 38 -35.43 26.86 4.64
N ALA A 39 -35.55 27.32 3.39
CA ALA A 39 -36.31 28.54 3.07
C ALA A 39 -37.72 28.14 2.63
N GLY A 40 -38.73 28.48 3.43
CA GLY A 40 -40.14 28.34 3.04
C GLY A 40 -40.71 29.64 2.52
N THR A 41 -41.46 29.60 1.41
CA THR A 41 -42.36 30.69 1.03
C THR A 41 -43.70 30.52 1.76
N SER A 42 -44.21 31.62 2.29
CA SER A 42 -45.37 31.63 3.18
C SER A 42 -46.69 31.23 2.49
N ALA A 43 -47.50 30.51 3.26
CA ALA A 43 -48.94 30.30 3.16
C ALA A 43 -49.50 29.50 1.96
N SER A 44 -49.90 28.25 2.22
CA SER A 44 -51.30 27.86 1.97
C SER A 44 -51.74 26.72 2.88
N THR A 45 -52.94 26.89 3.44
CA THR A 45 -53.69 25.89 4.18
C THR A 45 -53.97 24.67 3.30
N ALA A 46 -53.21 23.60 3.46
CA ALA A 46 -53.56 22.27 3.01
C ALA A 46 -53.15 21.25 4.07
N THR A 47 -54.16 20.65 4.70
CA THR A 47 -54.09 19.43 5.48
C THR A 47 -53.54 18.31 4.59
N ASN A 48 -52.22 18.20 4.52
CA ASN A 48 -51.54 16.97 4.13
C ASN A 48 -50.40 16.78 5.11
N GLN A 49 -50.57 15.82 6.02
CA GLN A 49 -49.46 15.22 6.73
C GLN A 49 -48.56 14.52 5.71
N MET A 50 -47.63 15.25 5.11
CA MET A 50 -46.40 14.66 4.65
C MET A 50 -45.37 15.00 5.72
N GLN A 51 -44.94 13.96 6.44
CA GLN A 51 -43.82 14.04 7.38
C GLN A 51 -42.57 14.38 6.57
N ASP A 52 -42.25 15.67 6.45
CA ASP A 52 -40.95 16.10 5.96
C ASP A 52 -39.91 15.64 6.99
N GLN A 53 -39.32 14.48 6.71
CA GLN A 53 -38.20 13.94 7.46
C GLN A 53 -36.92 14.16 6.66
N ILE A 54 -35.93 14.79 7.32
CA ILE A 54 -34.56 14.82 6.82
C ILE A 54 -33.82 13.70 7.54
N GLN A 55 -33.38 12.71 6.79
CA GLN A 55 -32.50 11.67 7.31
C GLN A 55 -31.06 11.99 6.90
N LEU A 56 -30.19 12.09 7.89
CA LEU A 56 -28.77 12.29 7.72
C LEU A 56 -28.05 11.00 8.12
N LYS A 57 -27.53 10.29 7.14
CA LYS A 57 -26.74 9.08 7.36
C LYS A 57 -25.27 9.45 7.29
N LEU A 58 -24.57 9.20 8.38
CA LEU A 58 -23.12 9.26 8.43
C LEU A 58 -22.59 7.89 7.99
N LEU A 59 -21.91 7.85 6.86
CA LEU A 59 -21.40 6.63 6.28
C LEU A 59 -19.88 6.58 6.45
N GLY A 60 -19.41 5.46 7.00
CA GLY A 60 -18.01 5.16 7.22
C GLY A 60 -17.47 4.31 6.09
N GLY A 61 -16.47 4.84 5.39
CA GLY A 61 -15.72 4.09 4.40
C GLY A 61 -16.44 3.72 3.11
N ASP A 62 -15.73 2.96 2.25
CA ASP A 62 -16.08 2.77 0.84
C ASP A 62 -17.25 1.81 0.58
N ALA A 63 -17.63 1.00 1.57
CA ALA A 63 -18.81 0.12 1.51
C ALA A 63 -20.12 0.84 1.84
N GLY A 64 -20.07 2.07 2.38
CA GLY A 64 -21.24 2.81 2.83
C GLY A 64 -21.85 2.24 4.11
N ASP A 65 -21.03 1.68 5.00
CA ASP A 65 -21.51 1.17 6.28
C ASP A 65 -22.02 2.33 7.14
N LEU A 66 -23.20 2.16 7.73
CA LEU A 66 -23.86 3.18 8.54
C LEU A 66 -23.12 3.34 9.88
N VAL A 67 -22.42 4.47 10.04
CA VAL A 67 -21.70 4.81 11.28
C VAL A 67 -22.64 5.49 12.28
N SER A 68 -23.52 6.35 11.79
CA SER A 68 -24.56 6.99 12.61
C SER A 68 -25.70 7.47 11.73
N GLU A 69 -26.89 7.62 12.31
CA GLU A 69 -28.08 8.10 11.62
C GLU A 69 -28.80 9.11 12.50
N LEU A 70 -29.10 10.27 11.92
CA LEU A 70 -29.92 11.31 12.54
C LEU A 70 -31.18 11.51 11.71
N VAL A 71 -32.35 11.32 12.32
CA VAL A 71 -33.64 11.58 11.69
C VAL A 71 -34.24 12.84 12.32
N LEU A 72 -34.47 13.86 11.50
CA LEU A 72 -35.07 15.11 11.91
C LEU A 72 -36.51 15.18 11.42
N SER A 73 -37.44 15.56 12.29
CA SER A 73 -38.85 15.83 11.96
C SER A 73 -39.12 17.34 11.89
N ALA A 74 -40.06 17.76 11.05
CA ALA A 74 -40.51 19.16 10.97
C ALA A 74 -40.77 19.78 12.37
N GLY A 75 -40.18 20.94 12.63
CA GLY A 75 -40.35 21.71 13.88
C GLY A 75 -39.21 21.61 14.91
N THR A 76 -38.12 20.90 14.63
CA THR A 76 -36.95 20.84 15.52
C THR A 76 -36.09 22.10 15.40
N SER A 77 -36.08 22.95 16.43
CA SER A 77 -35.28 24.20 16.47
C SER A 77 -33.85 24.02 17.01
N SER A 78 -33.52 22.86 17.57
CA SER A 78 -32.18 22.51 18.03
C SER A 78 -31.77 21.12 17.52
N LEU A 79 -30.59 21.04 16.90
CA LEU A 79 -30.04 19.79 16.41
C LEU A 79 -29.31 19.05 17.55
N PRO A 80 -29.64 17.78 17.84
CA PRO A 80 -28.87 17.00 18.79
C PRO A 80 -27.46 16.72 18.21
N PRO A 81 -26.41 16.64 19.05
CA PRO A 81 -25.09 16.25 18.59
C PRO A 81 -25.11 14.81 18.04
N ILE A 82 -24.38 14.58 16.96
CA ILE A 82 -24.18 13.22 16.42
C ILE A 82 -23.00 12.62 17.17
N GLU A 83 -23.27 11.71 18.10
CA GLU A 83 -22.25 10.86 18.71
C GLU A 83 -21.88 9.72 17.75
N LEU A 84 -20.58 9.57 17.47
CA LEU A 84 -20.05 8.45 16.71
C LEU A 84 -20.12 7.19 17.56
N LYS A 85 -20.77 6.13 17.06
CA LYS A 85 -20.82 4.84 17.77
C LYS A 85 -19.49 4.08 17.76
N GLU A 86 -18.58 4.44 16.85
CA GLU A 86 -17.24 3.88 16.72
C GLU A 86 -16.24 4.97 16.30
N CYS A 87 -14.97 4.84 16.69
CA CYS A 87 -13.91 5.79 16.34
C CYS A 87 -13.75 5.91 14.82
N ALA A 88 -14.22 7.01 14.25
CA ALA A 88 -14.03 7.33 12.85
C ALA A 88 -12.58 7.79 12.59
N MET A 89 -11.67 6.85 12.36
CA MET A 89 -10.29 7.11 11.96
C MET A 89 -10.13 7.46 10.46
N PHE A 90 -11.23 7.76 9.76
CA PHE A 90 -11.31 7.80 8.31
C PHE A 90 -12.14 9.00 7.84
N PRO A 91 -11.95 9.46 6.59
CA PRO A 91 -12.83 10.47 6.01
C PRO A 91 -14.28 10.00 6.02
N LEU A 92 -15.13 10.82 6.62
CA LEU A 92 -16.56 10.58 6.71
C LEU A 92 -17.23 11.06 5.43
N SER A 93 -18.16 10.26 4.93
CA SER A 93 -19.08 10.69 3.87
C SER A 93 -20.48 10.80 4.46
N TYR A 94 -21.27 11.74 3.95
CA TYR A 94 -22.65 11.90 4.39
C TYR A 94 -23.60 11.65 3.23
N GLU A 95 -24.69 10.95 3.54
CA GLU A 95 -25.83 10.75 2.65
C GLU A 95 -27.01 11.49 3.27
N VAL A 96 -27.51 12.50 2.56
CA VAL A 96 -28.71 13.24 2.95
C VAL A 96 -29.87 12.73 2.11
N LEU A 97 -30.89 12.24 2.81
CA LEU A 97 -32.16 11.81 2.25
C LEU A 97 -33.20 12.85 2.65
N VAL A 98 -33.71 13.57 1.65
CA VAL A 98 -34.81 14.53 1.84
C VAL A 98 -36.09 13.86 1.35
N GLY A 99 -37.01 13.56 2.28
CA GLY A 99 -38.36 13.14 1.96
C GLY A 99 -39.26 14.37 1.80
N GLY A 100 -39.84 14.55 0.61
CA GLY A 100 -40.73 15.68 0.32
C GLY A 100 -40.93 15.93 -1.18
N ASN A 101 -42.01 16.63 -1.55
CA ASN A 101 -42.30 16.95 -2.95
C ASN A 101 -41.37 18.11 -3.42
N PRO A 102 -40.48 17.90 -4.41
CA PRO A 102 -39.38 18.83 -4.73
C PRO A 102 -39.79 20.16 -5.38
N SER A 103 -41.09 20.47 -5.45
CA SER A 103 -41.60 21.60 -6.22
C SER A 103 -41.61 22.95 -5.47
N THR A 104 -41.33 23.01 -4.17
CA THR A 104 -41.53 24.25 -3.38
C THR A 104 -40.48 24.56 -2.31
N ALA A 105 -39.46 23.73 -2.09
CA ALA A 105 -38.48 23.94 -1.03
C ALA A 105 -37.03 23.99 -1.57
N THR A 106 -36.31 25.04 -1.21
CA THR A 106 -34.88 25.21 -1.49
C THR A 106 -34.09 24.86 -0.23
N TYR A 107 -33.22 23.87 -0.33
CA TYR A 107 -32.35 23.42 0.78
C TYR A 107 -30.92 23.88 0.51
N THR A 108 -30.32 24.59 1.47
CA THR A 108 -28.92 25.02 1.39
C THR A 108 -28.08 24.23 2.37
N LEU A 109 -26.98 23.63 1.88
CA LEU A 109 -26.01 22.92 2.70
C LEU A 109 -24.72 23.73 2.75
N ALA A 110 -24.35 24.25 3.92
CA ALA A 110 -23.11 24.96 4.13
C ALA A 110 -22.21 24.16 5.08
N VAL A 111 -20.96 23.93 4.65
CA VAL A 111 -19.90 23.30 5.42
C VAL A 111 -18.85 24.36 5.73
N MET A 112 -18.61 24.64 7.01
CA MET A 112 -17.59 25.61 7.44
C MET A 112 -16.52 24.93 8.29
N SER A 113 -15.25 25.22 7.98
CA SER A 113 -14.10 24.87 8.83
C SER A 113 -13.88 25.98 9.87
N ASP A 114 -13.59 25.61 11.11
CA ASP A 114 -13.27 26.54 12.20
C ASP A 114 -12.02 27.41 11.88
N PRO A 115 -12.12 28.76 11.90
CA PRO A 115 -11.00 29.64 11.63
C PRO A 115 -9.91 29.70 12.72
N ALA A 116 -10.09 29.06 13.88
CA ALA A 116 -9.12 29.14 14.99
C ALA A 116 -7.90 28.19 14.87
N ILE A 117 -7.89 27.25 13.93
CA ILE A 117 -6.79 26.26 13.78
C ILE A 117 -5.76 26.77 12.77
N ASN A 118 -4.94 27.73 13.19
CA ASN A 118 -3.82 28.26 12.41
C ASN A 118 -2.58 27.38 12.57
N SER A 119 -2.32 26.46 11.63
CA SER A 119 -0.96 26.10 11.14
C SER A 119 -0.92 24.87 10.23
N TYR A 120 -1.73 24.82 9.16
CA TYR A 120 -1.41 24.00 8.00
C TYR A 120 -1.76 24.77 6.73
N THR A 121 -0.89 24.69 5.73
CA THR A 121 -0.93 25.47 4.49
C THR A 121 -2.27 25.34 3.77
N LYS A 122 -2.94 26.48 3.62
CA LYS A 122 -4.16 26.70 2.84
C LYS A 122 -3.99 26.15 1.42
N THR A 123 -4.47 24.93 1.19
CA THR A 123 -4.66 24.39 -0.16
C THR A 123 -6.13 24.55 -0.50
N THR A 124 -6.43 25.57 -1.30
CA THR A 124 -7.77 25.84 -1.80
C THR A 124 -8.17 24.74 -2.78
N TYR A 125 -8.98 23.77 -2.33
CA TYR A 125 -9.69 22.88 -3.25
C TYR A 125 -10.96 23.60 -3.73
N ASN A 126 -10.93 24.03 -4.98
CA ASN A 126 -12.12 24.50 -5.68
C ASN A 126 -12.98 23.29 -6.01
N ASP A 127 -14.00 22.99 -5.20
CA ASP A 127 -15.31 22.45 -5.64
C ASP A 127 -16.22 22.15 -4.44
N VAL A 128 -16.60 23.20 -3.71
CA VAL A 128 -17.91 23.24 -3.05
C VAL A 128 -18.52 24.60 -3.33
N SER A 129 -19.46 24.63 -4.26
CA SER A 129 -20.35 25.77 -4.46
C SER A 129 -21.72 25.23 -4.82
N LEU A 130 -22.68 25.46 -3.93
CA LEU A 130 -24.09 25.37 -4.26
C LEU A 130 -24.77 26.60 -3.63
N ILE A 131 -24.95 27.62 -4.46
CA ILE A 131 -25.89 28.72 -4.26
C ILE A 131 -27.00 28.49 -5.28
N LEU A 132 -28.25 28.41 -4.82
CA LEU A 132 -29.40 28.72 -5.64
C LEU A 132 -30.31 29.66 -4.84
N SER A 133 -30.20 30.96 -5.13
CA SER A 133 -31.24 31.97 -4.90
C SER A 133 -32.38 31.72 -5.91
N GLU A 134 -33.65 32.01 -5.64
CA GLU A 134 -34.20 33.32 -5.30
C GLU A 134 -35.48 33.19 -4.45
N GLY A 135 -35.63 34.08 -3.46
CA GLY A 135 -36.92 34.38 -2.84
C GLY A 135 -37.15 33.95 -1.38
N SER A 136 -36.36 34.43 -0.43
CA SER A 136 -36.83 34.68 0.95
C SER A 136 -35.90 35.66 1.68
N THR A 137 -36.45 36.46 2.60
CA THR A 137 -35.73 37.48 3.39
C THR A 137 -35.52 37.08 4.85
N GLU A 138 -35.86 35.86 5.25
CA GLU A 138 -35.59 35.35 6.60
C GLU A 138 -34.77 34.06 6.52
N ILE A 139 -33.58 34.12 7.11
CA ILE A 139 -32.69 32.98 7.34
C ILE A 139 -32.89 32.60 8.81
N GLU A 140 -33.58 31.50 9.09
CA GLU A 140 -33.49 30.88 10.42
C GLU A 140 -32.09 30.26 10.56
N THR A 141 -31.26 30.90 11.39
CA THR A 141 -29.96 30.37 11.77
C THR A 141 -30.14 29.27 12.80
N PHE A 142 -29.96 28.02 12.39
CA PHE A 142 -29.83 26.88 13.31
C PHE A 142 -28.50 26.97 14.06
N THR A 143 -28.48 26.53 15.32
CA THR A 143 -27.23 26.32 16.06
C THR A 143 -26.36 25.29 15.32
N PRO A 144 -25.05 25.57 15.11
CA PRO A 144 -24.09 24.65 14.51
C PRO A 144 -24.21 23.22 15.04
N LEU A 145 -24.40 22.24 14.15
CA LEU A 145 -24.25 20.84 14.52
C LEU A 145 -22.74 20.59 14.70
N THR A 146 -22.33 20.35 15.94
CA THR A 146 -20.92 20.10 16.28
C THR A 146 -20.66 18.61 16.16
N VAL A 147 -19.87 18.20 15.18
CA VAL A 147 -19.31 16.84 15.14
C VAL A 147 -17.96 16.89 15.86
N THR A 148 -17.91 16.39 17.09
CA THR A 148 -16.64 16.18 17.81
C THR A 148 -16.08 14.83 17.39
N THR A 149 -14.95 14.83 16.67
CA THR A 149 -14.15 13.63 16.46
C THR A 149 -13.29 13.44 17.71
N ALA A 150 -13.46 12.31 18.40
CA ALA A 150 -12.52 11.94 19.46
C ALA A 150 -11.15 11.70 18.80
N GLU A 151 -10.09 12.33 19.30
CA GLU A 151 -8.72 11.92 18.99
C GLU A 151 -8.58 10.45 19.39
N CYS A 152 -8.49 9.56 18.40
CA CYS A 152 -8.40 8.13 18.62
C CYS A 152 -7.10 7.84 19.40
N ARG A 153 -7.24 7.50 20.69
CA ARG A 153 -6.09 7.10 21.50
C ARG A 153 -5.55 5.77 20.94
N THR A 154 -4.25 5.53 21.03
CA THR A 154 -3.59 4.30 20.54
C THR A 154 -4.25 3.01 21.04
N THR A 155 -4.93 3.05 22.19
CA THR A 155 -5.72 1.97 22.77
C THR A 155 -7.02 1.64 22.04
N GLU A 156 -7.68 2.60 21.38
CA GLU A 156 -8.90 2.36 20.57
C GLU A 156 -8.54 1.85 19.17
N ALA A 157 -7.43 2.34 18.61
CA ALA A 157 -6.88 1.87 17.35
C ALA A 157 -6.46 0.37 17.43
N ALA A 158 -6.01 -0.08 18.60
CA ALA A 158 -5.70 -1.48 18.90
C ALA A 158 -6.91 -2.42 18.76
N ALA A 159 -8.07 -1.98 19.23
CA ALA A 159 -9.31 -2.78 19.25
C ALA A 159 -9.85 -3.08 17.84
N ALA A 160 -9.37 -2.35 16.82
CA ALA A 160 -9.74 -2.57 15.42
C ALA A 160 -9.00 -3.76 14.77
N LEU A 161 -7.90 -4.23 15.37
CA LEU A 161 -7.26 -5.48 14.95
C LEU A 161 -7.88 -6.64 15.72
N SER A 162 -8.48 -7.57 15.00
CA SER A 162 -8.96 -8.83 15.57
C SER A 162 -7.78 -9.79 15.81
N GLY A 163 -7.80 -10.50 16.93
CA GLY A 163 -6.73 -11.39 17.42
C GLY A 163 -5.89 -10.72 18.52
N ALA A 164 -5.15 -11.51 19.30
CA ALA A 164 -4.31 -11.04 20.40
C ALA A 164 -2.87 -10.65 19.97
N GLY A 165 -2.48 -10.94 18.73
CA GLY A 165 -1.14 -10.67 18.20
C GLY A 165 -0.09 -11.66 18.66
N ILE A 166 -0.50 -12.83 19.14
CA ILE A 166 0.37 -13.95 19.53
C ILE A 166 0.38 -15.02 18.42
N GLU A 167 1.27 -16.00 18.51
CA GLU A 167 1.42 -17.04 17.47
C GLU A 167 0.11 -17.80 17.17
N ASP A 168 -0.60 -18.23 18.21
CA ASP A 168 -1.86 -18.98 18.09
C ASP A 168 -3.07 -18.11 17.75
N ASP A 169 -2.97 -16.79 17.97
CA ASP A 169 -4.03 -15.82 17.72
C ASP A 169 -3.45 -14.52 17.14
N PRO A 170 -2.97 -14.55 15.89
CA PRO A 170 -2.31 -13.41 15.27
C PRO A 170 -3.33 -12.31 14.93
N TYR A 171 -2.84 -11.07 14.83
CA TYR A 171 -3.65 -9.98 14.31
C TYR A 171 -4.03 -10.22 12.85
N ILE A 172 -5.33 -10.20 12.57
CA ILE A 172 -5.87 -10.46 11.23
C ILE A 172 -5.93 -9.17 10.41
N ILE A 173 -5.29 -9.20 9.24
CA ILE A 173 -5.30 -8.14 8.24
C ILE A 173 -6.11 -8.63 7.04
N ASN A 174 -7.24 -7.99 6.76
CA ASN A 174 -8.14 -8.39 5.68
C ASN A 174 -8.60 -7.23 4.79
N ASN A 175 -7.96 -6.07 4.95
CA ASN A 175 -8.13 -4.90 4.11
C ASN A 175 -6.91 -3.97 4.27
N ASP A 176 -6.84 -3.01 3.35
CA ASP A 176 -5.86 -1.93 3.29
C ASP A 176 -5.79 -1.09 4.58
N ARG A 177 -6.95 -0.80 5.20
CA ARG A 177 -7.04 0.01 6.41
C ARG A 177 -6.34 -0.65 7.60
N LYS A 178 -6.52 -1.96 7.77
CA LYS A 178 -5.85 -2.72 8.82
C LYS A 178 -4.34 -2.80 8.55
N LEU A 179 -3.91 -2.95 7.30
CA LEU A 179 -2.49 -2.93 6.97
C LEU A 179 -1.85 -1.58 7.30
N ASN A 180 -2.52 -0.49 6.95
CA ASN A 180 -2.08 0.86 7.29
C ASN A 180 -2.07 1.11 8.81
N LEU A 181 -3.06 0.57 9.53
CA LEU A 181 -3.09 0.62 10.99
C LEU A 181 -1.89 -0.11 11.61
N VAL A 182 -1.51 -1.28 11.10
CA VAL A 182 -0.29 -1.98 11.54
C VAL A 182 0.94 -1.11 11.37
N ALA A 183 1.11 -0.46 10.21
CA ALA A 183 2.22 0.47 9.99
C ALA A 183 2.27 1.59 11.04
N ARG A 184 1.14 2.22 11.34
CA ARG A 184 1.05 3.28 12.37
C ARG A 184 1.40 2.75 13.76
N LEU A 185 0.84 1.61 14.15
CA LEU A 185 1.04 1.03 15.48
C LEU A 185 2.50 0.57 15.72
N VAL A 186 3.12 -0.04 14.71
CA VAL A 186 4.55 -0.42 14.77
C VAL A 186 5.41 0.85 14.87
N ASN A 187 5.13 1.86 14.06
CA ASN A 187 5.89 3.11 14.04
C ASN A 187 5.64 4.01 15.28
N ALA A 188 4.58 3.78 16.05
CA ALA A 188 4.29 4.49 17.30
C ALA A 188 5.17 4.05 18.49
N ASN A 189 5.99 3.00 18.31
CA ASN A 189 6.97 2.52 19.29
C ASN A 189 6.39 2.08 20.65
N THR A 190 5.19 1.47 20.67
CA THR A 190 4.56 1.00 21.92
C THR A 190 4.99 -0.42 22.35
N GLY A 191 5.98 -1.02 21.69
CA GLY A 191 6.53 -2.35 21.99
C GLY A 191 5.64 -3.53 21.59
N THR A 192 4.34 -3.47 21.90
CA THR A 192 3.37 -4.55 21.69
C THR A 192 3.24 -4.97 20.23
N TYR A 193 3.07 -4.02 19.30
CA TYR A 193 2.83 -4.30 17.89
C TYR A 193 4.11 -4.60 17.10
N LYS A 194 5.24 -4.13 17.62
CA LYS A 194 6.56 -4.31 17.01
C LYS A 194 6.90 -5.78 16.81
N SER A 195 6.60 -6.60 17.81
CA SER A 195 6.96 -8.02 17.89
C SER A 195 5.76 -8.96 17.74
N ALA A 196 4.58 -8.43 17.38
CA ALA A 196 3.36 -9.22 17.27
C ALA A 196 3.33 -10.11 16.01
N HIS A 197 2.42 -11.07 16.01
CA HIS A 197 2.16 -11.95 14.87
C HIS A 197 0.98 -11.44 14.05
N TYR A 198 1.12 -11.45 12.74
CA TYR A 198 0.15 -10.92 11.77
C TYR A 198 -0.14 -11.92 10.68
N ARG A 199 -1.41 -11.94 10.25
CA ARG A 199 -1.90 -12.82 9.19
C ARG A 199 -2.75 -12.06 8.19
N VAL A 200 -2.36 -12.07 6.91
CA VAL A 200 -3.18 -11.52 5.83
C VAL A 200 -4.14 -12.61 5.34
N THR A 201 -5.44 -12.36 5.45
CA THR A 201 -6.49 -13.37 5.16
C THR A 201 -7.29 -13.10 3.90
N SER A 202 -7.01 -11.98 3.21
CA SER A 202 -7.60 -11.62 1.93
C SER A 202 -6.63 -10.79 1.11
N ARG A 203 -6.88 -10.70 -0.21
CA ARG A 203 -6.17 -9.75 -1.07
C ARG A 203 -6.34 -8.32 -0.54
N ILE A 204 -5.23 -7.58 -0.47
CA ILE A 204 -5.21 -6.17 -0.05
C ILE A 204 -4.88 -5.30 -1.26
N ASP A 205 -5.79 -4.40 -1.63
CA ASP A 205 -5.54 -3.37 -2.63
C ASP A 205 -5.28 -2.03 -1.94
N LEU A 206 -4.05 -1.52 -2.05
CA LEU A 206 -3.65 -0.27 -1.41
C LEU A 206 -4.01 0.98 -2.22
N GLY A 207 -4.47 0.84 -3.46
CA GLY A 207 -4.82 1.94 -4.35
C GLY A 207 -3.61 2.81 -4.75
N ILE A 208 -3.34 2.94 -6.05
CA ILE A 208 -2.29 3.85 -6.53
C ILE A 208 -2.70 5.31 -6.25
N ALA A 209 -1.98 5.98 -5.34
CA ALA A 209 -1.94 7.44 -5.17
C ALA A 209 -3.27 8.20 -4.92
N GLN A 210 -4.37 7.51 -4.60
CA GLN A 210 -5.68 8.14 -4.32
C GLN A 210 -6.36 7.57 -3.06
N ALA A 211 -5.68 6.69 -2.32
CA ALA A 211 -6.24 6.12 -1.10
C ALA A 211 -6.30 7.19 0.01
N PRO A 212 -7.49 7.55 0.53
CA PRO A 212 -7.64 8.67 1.46
C PRO A 212 -6.89 8.54 2.79
N TRP A 213 -6.42 7.33 3.11
CA TRP A 213 -5.69 6.99 4.33
C TRP A 213 -4.16 6.98 4.18
N SER A 214 -3.66 7.05 2.94
CA SER A 214 -2.23 7.15 2.70
C SER A 214 -1.77 8.57 3.05
N GLU A 215 -0.48 8.79 3.33
CA GLU A 215 0.07 10.15 3.37
C GLU A 215 0.02 10.82 1.97
N ALA A 216 -0.86 10.39 1.05
CA ALA A 216 -1.03 10.95 -0.28
C ALA A 216 -1.48 12.41 -0.28
N SER A 217 -1.99 12.97 0.83
CA SER A 217 -2.14 14.43 0.93
C SER A 217 -0.79 15.17 0.86
N SER A 218 0.32 14.51 1.20
CA SER A 218 1.70 14.98 0.93
C SER A 218 2.30 14.40 -0.35
N GLY A 219 1.62 13.46 -1.01
CA GLY A 219 2.10 12.74 -2.20
C GLY A 219 3.10 11.60 -1.89
N SER A 220 3.35 11.28 -0.62
CA SER A 220 4.35 10.28 -0.19
C SER A 220 3.86 8.84 -0.20
N GLY A 221 2.54 8.59 -0.26
CA GLY A 221 1.98 7.24 -0.32
C GLY A 221 1.98 6.49 1.01
N PHE A 222 2.14 5.17 0.97
CA PHE A 222 2.16 4.29 2.13
C PHE A 222 3.37 4.60 3.05
N ALA A 223 3.16 4.54 4.37
CA ALA A 223 4.23 4.66 5.35
C ALA A 223 4.78 3.25 5.65
N PRO A 224 6.07 2.96 5.36
CA PRO A 224 6.63 1.63 5.58
C PRO A 224 6.43 1.13 7.02
N ILE A 225 6.19 -0.17 7.17
CA ILE A 225 6.07 -0.82 8.49
C ILE A 225 7.46 -0.96 9.08
N GLY A 226 7.71 -0.24 10.17
CA GLY A 226 8.99 -0.15 10.84
C GLY A 226 10.03 0.58 9.98
N THR A 227 10.59 1.67 10.49
CA THR A 227 11.44 2.56 9.67
C THR A 227 12.80 2.84 10.29
N ARG A 228 12.95 2.60 11.59
CA ARG A 228 14.14 2.94 12.38
C ARG A 228 14.52 1.78 13.30
N MET A 229 15.68 1.88 13.93
CA MET A 229 16.20 0.84 14.83
C MET A 229 15.32 0.65 16.08
N ASP A 230 14.71 1.72 16.59
CA ASP A 230 13.78 1.67 17.72
C ASP A 230 12.39 1.19 17.29
N THR A 231 11.96 1.48 16.06
CA THR A 231 10.64 1.12 15.51
C THR A 231 10.65 -0.04 14.51
N ASN A 232 11.73 -0.82 14.41
CA ASN A 232 11.84 -1.91 13.44
C ASN A 232 10.71 -2.94 13.60
N PHE A 233 10.28 -3.60 12.54
CA PHE A 233 9.41 -4.77 12.71
C PHE A 233 10.23 -5.96 13.23
N ALA A 234 9.75 -6.67 14.26
CA ALA A 234 10.44 -7.80 14.90
C ALA A 234 9.54 -9.04 15.07
N GLY A 235 8.31 -8.98 14.56
CA GLY A 235 7.32 -10.04 14.71
C GLY A 235 7.28 -11.01 13.54
N THR A 236 6.14 -11.68 13.40
CA THR A 236 5.85 -12.53 12.23
C THR A 236 4.80 -11.88 11.34
N PHE A 237 5.05 -11.84 10.03
CA PHE A 237 4.08 -11.39 9.04
C PHE A 237 3.87 -12.49 7.99
N ASP A 238 2.72 -13.14 8.05
CA ASP A 238 2.34 -14.20 7.12
C ASP A 238 1.23 -13.71 6.20
N CYS A 239 1.51 -13.67 4.89
CA CYS A 239 0.50 -13.23 3.94
C CYS A 239 -0.49 -14.34 3.51
N GLU A 240 -0.29 -15.59 3.95
CA GLU A 240 -1.09 -16.78 3.57
C GLU A 240 -1.33 -16.88 2.04
N ALA A 241 -0.33 -16.49 1.25
CA ALA A 241 -0.38 -16.44 -0.21
C ALA A 241 -1.44 -15.47 -0.81
N ASN A 242 -1.90 -14.49 -0.04
CA ASN A 242 -2.69 -13.36 -0.52
C ASN A 242 -1.80 -12.27 -1.13
N ASP A 243 -2.29 -11.66 -2.21
CA ASP A 243 -1.60 -10.56 -2.87
C ASP A 243 -1.85 -9.22 -2.13
N ILE A 244 -0.78 -8.45 -1.95
CA ILE A 244 -0.82 -7.03 -1.63
C ILE A 244 -0.53 -6.28 -2.92
N VAL A 245 -1.49 -5.50 -3.41
CA VAL A 245 -1.42 -4.88 -4.74
C VAL A 245 -1.42 -3.37 -4.65
N ASN A 246 -0.92 -2.71 -5.70
CA ASN A 246 -1.00 -1.26 -5.87
C ASN A 246 -0.27 -0.46 -4.78
N LEU A 247 0.80 -1.03 -4.21
CA LEU A 247 1.64 -0.33 -3.22
C LEU A 247 2.34 0.87 -3.88
N TYR A 248 2.07 2.07 -3.37
CA TYR A 248 2.74 3.30 -3.78
C TYR A 248 3.49 3.90 -2.59
N VAL A 249 4.81 4.09 -2.72
CA VAL A 249 5.67 4.75 -1.74
C VAL A 249 6.56 5.74 -2.47
N ASN A 250 6.47 7.02 -2.17
CA ASN A 250 7.25 8.07 -2.82
C ASN A 250 7.98 8.92 -1.79
N ARG A 251 9.13 8.41 -1.33
CA ARG A 251 9.93 9.00 -0.27
C ARG A 251 11.40 9.07 -0.69
N GLY A 252 11.68 9.79 -1.78
CA GLY A 252 12.99 9.82 -2.44
C GLY A 252 14.18 10.31 -1.59
N ASP A 253 13.93 10.89 -0.41
CA ASP A 253 14.95 11.35 0.54
C ASP A 253 14.97 10.54 1.84
N THR A 254 14.20 9.47 1.94
CA THR A 254 14.18 8.60 3.13
C THR A 254 14.85 7.28 2.86
N ASP A 255 15.59 6.81 3.86
CA ASP A 255 16.20 5.49 3.85
C ASP A 255 15.22 4.42 4.35
N ASN A 256 15.54 3.15 4.13
CA ASN A 256 14.77 1.99 4.58
C ASN A 256 13.34 2.04 4.02
N VAL A 257 13.21 1.82 2.71
CA VAL A 257 11.94 1.96 1.99
C VAL A 257 11.51 0.63 1.40
N GLY A 258 10.24 0.27 1.63
CA GLY A 258 9.56 -0.92 1.13
C GLY A 258 8.15 -1.00 1.72
N LEU A 259 7.47 -2.16 1.62
CA LEU A 259 6.31 -2.41 2.47
C LEU A 259 6.72 -2.38 3.95
N PHE A 260 7.86 -3.02 4.25
CA PHE A 260 8.60 -2.87 5.49
C PHE A 260 9.82 -2.00 5.24
N GLY A 261 10.07 -1.02 6.12
CA GLY A 261 11.27 -0.22 6.00
C GLY A 261 12.48 -0.96 6.57
N PHE A 262 12.41 -1.32 7.84
CA PHE A 262 13.44 -2.01 8.59
C PHE A 262 12.83 -3.14 9.43
N VAL A 263 13.29 -4.36 9.18
CA VAL A 263 12.97 -5.54 9.99
C VAL A 263 14.20 -6.06 10.73
N SER A 264 14.02 -6.47 11.99
CA SER A 264 15.09 -7.04 12.83
C SER A 264 14.56 -8.11 13.76
N GLY A 265 15.07 -9.34 13.67
CA GLY A 265 14.55 -10.50 14.42
C GLY A 265 13.20 -11.01 13.92
N ALA A 266 12.79 -10.64 12.70
CA ALA A 266 11.45 -10.90 12.18
C ALA A 266 11.39 -12.13 11.26
N THR A 267 10.16 -12.62 11.05
CA THR A 267 9.84 -13.61 10.00
C THR A 267 8.77 -13.06 9.07
N ILE A 268 9.09 -12.89 7.79
CA ILE A 268 8.13 -12.51 6.74
C ILE A 268 8.00 -13.67 5.76
N ARG A 269 6.77 -14.10 5.47
CA ARG A 269 6.57 -15.24 4.57
C ARG A 269 5.28 -15.19 3.77
N ASN A 270 5.29 -15.92 2.66
CA ASN A 270 4.14 -16.13 1.77
C ASN A 270 3.60 -14.84 1.13
N CYS A 271 4.41 -13.78 1.06
CA CYS A 271 3.96 -12.45 0.65
C CYS A 271 4.18 -12.18 -0.82
N ALA A 272 3.10 -11.81 -1.50
CA ALA A 272 3.09 -11.50 -2.91
C ALA A 272 2.75 -10.02 -3.11
N LEU A 273 3.73 -9.22 -3.54
CA LEU A 273 3.51 -7.82 -3.89
C LEU A 273 3.39 -7.71 -5.40
N THR A 274 2.28 -7.16 -5.89
CA THR A 274 2.07 -6.95 -7.33
C THR A 274 1.70 -5.51 -7.66
N VAL A 275 2.23 -5.00 -8.77
CA VAL A 275 2.01 -3.62 -9.21
C VAL A 275 2.43 -2.61 -8.14
N ILE A 276 3.74 -2.49 -7.93
CA ILE A 276 4.31 -1.57 -6.95
C ILE A 276 4.92 -0.33 -7.61
N ARG A 277 4.96 0.80 -6.91
CA ARG A 277 5.73 1.97 -7.32
C ARG A 277 6.45 2.52 -6.10
N ILE A 278 7.75 2.28 -6.02
CA ILE A 278 8.54 2.62 -4.85
C ILE A 278 9.66 3.57 -5.24
N ARG A 279 9.76 4.69 -4.51
CA ARG A 279 10.87 5.63 -4.58
C ARG A 279 11.47 5.86 -3.20
N GLY A 280 12.78 5.66 -3.06
CA GLY A 280 13.52 5.83 -1.80
C GLY A 280 14.92 6.44 -1.97
N SER A 281 15.62 6.66 -0.85
CA SER A 281 17.03 7.06 -0.78
C SER A 281 17.92 5.83 -0.58
N GLU A 282 18.38 5.49 0.63
CA GLU A 282 19.24 4.33 0.91
C GLU A 282 18.41 3.10 1.32
N SER A 283 18.88 1.88 1.00
CA SER A 283 18.22 0.62 1.37
C SER A 283 16.74 0.57 0.92
N VAL A 284 16.55 0.42 -0.39
CA VAL A 284 15.24 0.38 -1.04
C VAL A 284 14.95 -1.03 -1.54
N GLY A 285 13.85 -1.63 -1.07
CA GLY A 285 13.38 -2.93 -1.51
C GLY A 285 11.88 -2.92 -1.80
N GLY A 286 11.42 -3.82 -2.68
CA GLY A 286 10.00 -3.99 -2.92
C GLY A 286 9.24 -4.41 -1.66
N LEU A 287 9.77 -5.41 -0.95
CA LEU A 287 9.19 -5.95 0.27
C LEU A 287 9.83 -5.33 1.52
N VAL A 288 11.16 -5.29 1.59
CA VAL A 288 11.91 -4.83 2.77
C VAL A 288 13.02 -3.87 2.38
N GLY A 289 13.11 -2.70 2.98
CA GLY A 289 14.26 -1.81 2.82
C GLY A 289 15.54 -2.43 3.38
N ARG A 290 15.56 -2.69 4.69
CA ARG A 290 16.67 -3.32 5.43
C ARG A 290 16.22 -4.55 6.21
N ASN A 291 16.84 -5.68 5.94
CA ASN A 291 16.64 -6.97 6.58
C ASN A 291 17.84 -7.30 7.47
N ASN A 292 17.64 -7.36 8.78
CA ASN A 292 18.69 -7.59 9.78
C ASN A 292 18.33 -8.79 10.65
N ASN A 293 19.19 -9.81 10.76
CA ASN A 293 18.91 -10.99 11.59
C ASN A 293 17.46 -11.52 11.45
N SER A 294 16.97 -11.60 10.23
CA SER A 294 15.54 -11.86 9.94
C SER A 294 15.40 -12.82 8.75
N THR A 295 14.27 -13.51 8.68
CA THR A 295 13.98 -14.48 7.62
C THR A 295 12.87 -13.98 6.71
N ILE A 296 13.13 -13.99 5.40
CA ILE A 296 12.14 -13.74 4.34
C ILE A 296 12.03 -15.02 3.52
N SER A 297 10.83 -15.59 3.40
CA SER A 297 10.63 -16.84 2.67
C SER A 297 9.38 -16.87 1.82
N ASN A 298 9.42 -17.61 0.70
CA ASN A 298 8.25 -17.79 -0.19
C ASN A 298 7.55 -16.46 -0.54
N SER A 299 8.35 -15.43 -0.85
CA SER A 299 7.83 -14.07 -1.05
C SER A 299 8.35 -13.46 -2.34
N TYR A 300 7.55 -12.62 -2.97
CA TYR A 300 7.93 -12.07 -4.26
C TYR A 300 7.35 -10.70 -4.56
N VAL A 301 8.03 -10.00 -5.48
CA VAL A 301 7.65 -8.67 -5.95
C VAL A 301 7.61 -8.67 -7.48
N THR A 302 6.47 -8.29 -8.04
CA THR A 302 6.26 -8.26 -9.51
C THR A 302 5.49 -7.03 -9.95
N GLY A 303 5.73 -6.58 -11.18
CA GLY A 303 5.00 -5.47 -11.79
C GLY A 303 5.27 -4.10 -11.16
N GLY A 304 5.23 -3.06 -12.00
CA GLY A 304 5.52 -1.68 -11.58
C GLY A 304 7.01 -1.34 -11.62
N ASP A 305 7.52 -0.53 -10.70
CA ASP A 305 8.89 -0.01 -10.72
C ASP A 305 9.45 0.34 -9.32
N ILE A 306 10.77 0.18 -9.17
CA ILE A 306 11.54 0.66 -8.02
C ILE A 306 12.60 1.65 -8.48
N ILE A 307 12.60 2.82 -7.85
CA ILE A 307 13.55 3.90 -8.08
C ILE A 307 14.24 4.20 -6.76
N GLY A 308 15.57 4.26 -6.74
CA GLY A 308 16.27 4.53 -5.49
C GLY A 308 17.69 5.00 -5.68
N TYR A 309 18.32 5.27 -4.54
CA TYR A 309 19.74 5.54 -4.41
C TYR A 309 20.40 4.44 -3.54
N GLY A 310 21.74 4.39 -3.45
CA GLY A 310 22.41 3.50 -2.49
C GLY A 310 22.22 1.99 -2.76
N ASN A 311 21.81 1.23 -1.73
CA ASN A 311 21.46 -0.19 -1.84
C ASN A 311 20.02 -0.39 -2.33
N ILE A 312 19.84 -0.93 -3.53
CA ILE A 312 18.50 -1.14 -4.13
C ILE A 312 18.34 -2.58 -4.58
N GLY A 313 17.28 -3.24 -4.12
CA GLY A 313 16.92 -4.58 -4.54
C GLY A 313 15.46 -4.69 -4.96
N GLY A 314 15.17 -5.63 -5.87
CA GLY A 314 13.78 -5.90 -6.28
C GLY A 314 12.91 -6.40 -5.11
N LEU A 315 13.51 -7.16 -4.19
CA LEU A 315 12.85 -7.67 -2.99
C LEU A 315 13.36 -6.96 -1.72
N VAL A 316 14.69 -6.90 -1.55
CA VAL A 316 15.34 -6.38 -0.33
C VAL A 316 16.44 -5.37 -0.69
N GLY A 317 16.46 -4.20 -0.08
CA GLY A 317 17.57 -3.24 -0.27
C GLY A 317 18.89 -3.74 0.30
N LEU A 318 18.94 -3.92 1.62
CA LEU A 318 20.10 -4.41 2.38
C LEU A 318 19.73 -5.66 3.18
N ASN A 319 20.52 -6.72 3.05
CA ASN A 319 20.34 -8.00 3.75
C ASN A 319 21.57 -8.32 4.60
N GLU A 320 21.44 -8.37 5.93
CA GLU A 320 22.62 -8.43 6.79
C GLU A 320 22.45 -9.21 8.11
N ASN A 321 23.57 -9.51 8.76
CA ASN A 321 23.66 -10.06 10.11
C ASN A 321 22.87 -11.36 10.30
N SER A 322 23.29 -12.42 9.63
CA SER A 322 22.65 -13.75 9.63
C SER A 322 21.22 -13.76 9.06
N SER A 323 20.84 -12.75 8.28
CA SER A 323 19.56 -12.75 7.58
C SER A 323 19.49 -13.82 6.50
N VAL A 324 18.27 -14.33 6.27
CA VAL A 324 18.00 -15.39 5.30
C VAL A 324 16.92 -14.93 4.32
N ILE A 325 17.18 -15.10 3.03
CA ILE A 325 16.19 -14.98 1.96
C ILE A 325 16.10 -16.33 1.25
N ASP A 326 14.95 -17.00 1.32
CA ASP A 326 14.74 -18.31 0.71
C ASP A 326 13.48 -18.33 -0.17
N LYS A 327 13.50 -19.08 -1.28
CA LYS A 327 12.32 -19.31 -2.13
C LYS A 327 11.63 -18.00 -2.54
N SER A 328 12.40 -16.99 -2.90
CA SER A 328 11.88 -15.65 -3.12
C SER A 328 12.33 -15.08 -4.45
N TYR A 329 11.54 -14.17 -5.04
CA TYR A 329 11.89 -13.64 -6.36
C TYR A 329 11.41 -12.22 -6.62
N ALA A 330 12.06 -11.56 -7.57
CA ALA A 330 11.66 -10.25 -8.03
C ALA A 330 11.71 -10.15 -9.56
N THR A 331 10.65 -9.61 -10.15
CA THR A 331 10.58 -9.36 -11.61
C THR A 331 10.40 -7.87 -11.93
N VAL A 332 10.45 -7.01 -10.91
CA VAL A 332 10.24 -5.57 -11.04
C VAL A 332 11.50 -4.90 -11.62
N PRO A 333 11.37 -3.99 -12.60
CA PRO A 333 12.50 -3.19 -13.07
C PRO A 333 13.01 -2.24 -11.98
N ILE A 334 14.33 -2.03 -11.98
CA ILE A 334 15.03 -1.18 -11.01
C ILE A 334 15.74 -0.06 -11.75
N THR A 335 15.53 1.18 -11.27
CA THR A 335 16.25 2.37 -11.73
C THR A 335 17.08 2.97 -10.60
N GLY A 336 18.39 2.95 -10.74
CA GLY A 336 19.30 3.69 -9.86
C GLY A 336 19.42 5.14 -10.30
N ILE A 337 19.27 6.08 -9.36
CA ILE A 337 19.50 7.50 -9.61
C ILE A 337 20.83 7.94 -9.02
N ASN A 338 21.50 8.90 -9.67
CA ASN A 338 22.72 9.52 -9.15
C ASN A 338 22.34 10.64 -8.17
N LYS A 339 22.94 10.64 -6.97
CA LYS A 339 22.79 11.71 -5.98
C LYS A 339 24.13 12.46 -5.82
N PRO A 340 24.16 13.79 -5.96
CA PRO A 340 25.40 14.56 -5.78
C PRO A 340 26.05 14.29 -4.42
N GLY A 341 27.36 14.09 -4.41
CA GLY A 341 28.13 13.91 -3.18
C GLY A 341 28.19 12.48 -2.64
N ILE A 342 27.59 11.50 -3.31
CA ILE A 342 27.67 10.10 -2.88
C ILE A 342 28.07 9.21 -4.07
N SER A 343 29.19 8.52 -3.91
CA SER A 343 29.92 7.90 -5.03
C SER A 343 29.44 6.50 -5.37
N SER A 344 28.85 5.74 -4.45
CA SER A 344 28.62 4.31 -4.62
C SER A 344 27.16 3.94 -4.41
N SER A 345 26.60 3.20 -5.37
CA SER A 345 25.31 2.51 -5.22
C SER A 345 25.47 1.05 -5.62
N ASN A 346 24.74 0.17 -4.92
CA ASN A 346 24.72 -1.28 -5.11
C ASN A 346 23.32 -1.69 -5.55
N LEU A 347 23.20 -2.19 -6.77
CA LEU A 347 21.91 -2.56 -7.35
C LEU A 347 21.89 -4.05 -7.67
N GLY A 348 20.90 -4.75 -7.12
CA GLY A 348 20.67 -6.15 -7.44
C GLY A 348 19.22 -6.41 -7.83
N GLY A 349 19.01 -7.29 -8.81
CA GLY A 349 17.64 -7.63 -9.24
C GLY A 349 16.77 -8.20 -8.12
N LEU A 350 17.39 -8.86 -7.13
CA LEU A 350 16.73 -9.34 -5.91
C LEU A 350 17.16 -8.53 -4.67
N VAL A 351 18.48 -8.38 -4.47
CA VAL A 351 19.05 -7.78 -3.26
C VAL A 351 20.10 -6.72 -3.63
N GLY A 352 20.01 -5.51 -3.09
CA GLY A 352 21.01 -4.47 -3.36
C GLY A 352 22.40 -4.83 -2.82
N SER A 353 22.48 -5.07 -1.52
CA SER A 353 23.70 -5.53 -0.84
C SER A 353 23.40 -6.64 0.17
N SER A 354 24.27 -7.64 0.24
CA SER A 354 24.21 -8.74 1.20
C SER A 354 25.50 -8.80 2.03
N ALA A 355 25.41 -8.75 3.35
CA ALA A 355 26.56 -8.72 4.27
C ALA A 355 26.40 -9.72 5.42
N ASN A 356 27.23 -10.76 5.50
CA ASN A 356 27.08 -11.83 6.48
C ASN A 356 25.66 -12.43 6.47
N ALA A 357 25.16 -12.83 5.29
CA ALA A 357 23.79 -13.30 5.12
C ALA A 357 23.68 -14.41 4.06
N ALA A 358 22.50 -15.06 3.97
CA ALA A 358 22.24 -16.18 3.07
C ALA A 358 21.09 -15.89 2.11
N ILE A 359 21.29 -16.24 0.84
CA ILE A 359 20.27 -16.19 -0.21
C ILE A 359 20.21 -17.56 -0.89
N SER A 360 19.05 -18.21 -0.87
CA SER A 360 18.86 -19.52 -1.47
C SER A 360 17.59 -19.64 -2.27
N ASN A 361 17.59 -20.53 -3.27
CA ASN A 361 16.40 -20.89 -4.03
C ASN A 361 15.63 -19.67 -4.57
N SER A 362 16.34 -18.67 -5.09
CA SER A 362 15.76 -17.36 -5.38
C SER A 362 16.14 -16.88 -6.77
N TYR A 363 15.33 -15.99 -7.36
CA TYR A 363 15.61 -15.52 -8.70
C TYR A 363 15.21 -14.08 -8.99
N ALA A 364 15.84 -13.49 -9.99
CA ALA A 364 15.53 -12.15 -10.47
C ALA A 364 15.42 -12.10 -11.99
N THR A 365 14.37 -11.43 -12.49
CA THR A 365 14.15 -11.27 -13.94
C THR A 365 13.93 -9.82 -14.35
N GLY A 366 13.83 -8.88 -13.40
CA GLY A 366 13.66 -7.46 -13.68
C GLY A 366 14.90 -6.85 -14.33
N SER A 367 14.70 -5.93 -15.27
CA SER A 367 15.81 -5.16 -15.86
C SER A 367 16.35 -4.13 -14.87
N ILE A 368 17.66 -3.92 -14.88
CA ILE A 368 18.32 -2.90 -14.07
C ILE A 368 18.92 -1.85 -15.00
N SER A 369 18.60 -0.58 -14.74
CA SER A 369 19.21 0.57 -15.42
C SER A 369 19.77 1.56 -14.40
N SER A 370 21.08 1.83 -14.43
CA SER A 370 21.68 2.82 -13.55
C SER A 370 22.99 3.41 -14.06
N GLY A 371 23.47 4.44 -13.34
CA GLY A 371 24.86 4.91 -13.37
C GLY A 371 25.68 4.48 -12.14
N SER A 372 25.38 3.31 -11.59
CA SER A 372 25.93 2.83 -10.30
C SER A 372 27.30 2.16 -10.43
N ILE A 373 27.97 1.95 -9.29
CA ILE A 373 29.28 1.30 -9.26
C ILE A 373 29.15 -0.23 -9.25
N TRP A 374 28.30 -0.85 -8.43
CA TRP A 374 28.18 -2.32 -8.38
C TRP A 374 26.77 -2.74 -8.75
N VAL A 375 26.63 -3.40 -9.91
CA VAL A 375 25.32 -3.80 -10.44
C VAL A 375 25.33 -5.28 -10.76
N GLY A 376 24.45 -6.06 -10.14
CA GLY A 376 24.34 -7.49 -10.34
C GLY A 376 22.93 -7.91 -10.73
N GLY A 377 22.79 -8.89 -11.62
CA GLY A 377 21.47 -9.38 -12.01
C GLY A 377 20.64 -9.97 -10.85
N LEU A 378 21.30 -10.56 -9.84
CA LEU A 378 20.68 -11.04 -8.60
C LEU A 378 21.03 -10.15 -7.40
N VAL A 379 22.33 -9.92 -7.17
CA VAL A 379 22.83 -9.17 -6.01
C VAL A 379 23.85 -8.12 -6.45
N GLY A 380 23.69 -6.85 -6.04
CA GLY A 380 24.64 -5.80 -6.41
C GLY A 380 26.00 -6.03 -5.79
N ARG A 381 26.02 -6.14 -4.47
CA ARG A 381 27.22 -6.34 -3.65
C ARG A 381 27.07 -7.51 -2.69
N ILE A 382 28.12 -8.30 -2.53
CA ILE A 382 28.21 -9.29 -1.44
C ILE A 382 29.46 -9.08 -0.58
N ASP A 383 29.29 -9.32 0.72
CA ASP A 383 30.35 -9.40 1.72
C ASP A 383 30.05 -10.59 2.64
N THR A 384 31.00 -11.51 2.75
CA THR A 384 30.93 -12.69 3.64
C THR A 384 29.56 -13.40 3.59
N SER A 385 28.99 -13.56 2.40
CA SER A 385 27.61 -14.06 2.21
C SER A 385 27.57 -15.36 1.42
N THR A 386 26.47 -16.09 1.54
CA THR A 386 26.23 -17.31 0.78
C THR A 386 25.11 -17.14 -0.23
N ILE A 387 25.32 -17.62 -1.46
CA ILE A 387 24.29 -17.67 -2.50
C ILE A 387 24.23 -19.10 -3.04
N GLY A 388 23.04 -19.72 -2.96
CA GLY A 388 22.81 -21.09 -3.39
C GLY A 388 21.59 -21.22 -4.29
N ASN A 389 21.65 -22.09 -5.29
CA ASN A 389 20.47 -22.51 -6.09
C ASN A 389 19.64 -21.33 -6.61
N SER A 390 20.30 -20.31 -7.16
CA SER A 390 19.65 -19.03 -7.49
C SER A 390 20.03 -18.56 -8.88
N TYR A 391 19.17 -17.78 -9.54
CA TYR A 391 19.48 -17.35 -10.89
C TYR A 391 19.00 -15.94 -11.27
N ALA A 392 19.65 -15.34 -12.27
CA ALA A 392 19.27 -14.05 -12.82
C ALA A 392 19.22 -14.05 -14.34
N ILE A 393 18.20 -13.40 -14.91
CA ILE A 393 18.00 -13.31 -16.38
C ILE A 393 17.66 -11.90 -16.87
N GLY A 394 17.44 -10.94 -15.98
CA GLY A 394 17.14 -9.56 -16.38
C GLY A 394 18.36 -8.87 -17.00
N SER A 395 18.14 -7.94 -17.93
CA SER A 395 19.21 -7.12 -18.50
C SER A 395 19.85 -6.25 -17.42
N VAL A 396 21.17 -6.19 -17.36
CA VAL A 396 21.91 -5.45 -16.35
C VAL A 396 22.66 -4.30 -17.02
N GLY A 397 22.33 -3.06 -16.66
CA GLY A 397 23.04 -1.85 -17.09
C GLY A 397 23.62 -1.09 -15.90
N GLY A 398 24.88 -0.65 -16.02
CA GLY A 398 25.61 0.13 -15.01
C GLY A 398 26.90 0.72 -15.59
N ASP A 399 27.51 1.66 -14.85
CA ASP A 399 28.69 2.43 -15.32
C ASP A 399 30.02 1.79 -14.90
N SER A 400 30.02 1.03 -13.81
CA SER A 400 31.18 0.28 -13.31
C SER A 400 30.73 -1.07 -12.76
N SER A 401 31.68 -2.01 -12.59
CA SER A 401 31.50 -3.36 -12.00
C SER A 401 30.10 -3.97 -12.17
N VAL A 402 29.78 -4.29 -13.43
CA VAL A 402 28.50 -4.89 -13.80
C VAL A 402 28.69 -6.38 -13.98
N GLY A 403 27.86 -7.18 -13.30
CA GLY A 403 27.91 -8.63 -13.37
C GLY A 403 26.55 -9.26 -13.63
N GLY A 404 26.55 -10.37 -14.36
CA GLY A 404 25.30 -11.05 -14.71
C GLY A 404 24.53 -11.63 -13.51
N LEU A 405 25.22 -12.09 -12.46
CA LEU A 405 24.61 -12.53 -11.19
C LEU A 405 24.93 -11.55 -10.05
N ILE A 406 26.21 -11.29 -9.85
CA ILE A 406 26.78 -10.48 -8.77
C ILE A 406 27.64 -9.38 -9.38
N GLY A 407 27.43 -8.14 -8.95
CA GLY A 407 28.19 -6.96 -9.41
C GLY A 407 29.60 -6.89 -8.80
N GLY A 408 29.70 -7.00 -7.48
CA GLY A 408 30.97 -6.97 -6.77
C GLY A 408 30.99 -7.82 -5.48
N MET A 409 32.18 -8.25 -5.09
CA MET A 409 32.43 -9.05 -3.88
C MET A 409 33.57 -8.42 -3.08
N ASP A 410 33.36 -8.21 -1.79
CA ASP A 410 34.39 -7.71 -0.88
C ASP A 410 34.95 -8.82 0.03
N GLY A 411 36.28 -8.79 0.18
CA GLY A 411 37.07 -9.03 1.40
C GLY A 411 36.93 -10.31 2.24
N GLY A 412 35.97 -11.20 1.97
CA GLY A 412 35.63 -12.34 2.82
C GLY A 412 35.32 -13.64 2.06
N ALA A 413 35.16 -14.73 2.81
CA ALA A 413 34.89 -16.08 2.28
C ALA A 413 33.42 -16.25 1.82
N SER A 414 32.99 -15.44 0.84
CA SER A 414 31.66 -15.62 0.23
C SER A 414 31.60 -16.94 -0.54
N MET A 415 30.48 -17.66 -0.45
CA MET A 415 30.29 -18.95 -1.11
C MET A 415 29.13 -18.89 -2.11
N ILE A 416 29.41 -19.14 -3.38
CA ILE A 416 28.41 -19.14 -4.44
C ILE A 416 28.38 -20.54 -5.05
N SER A 417 27.21 -21.19 -5.01
CA SER A 417 27.07 -22.58 -5.42
C SER A 417 25.78 -22.80 -6.20
N ALA A 418 25.87 -23.56 -7.30
CA ALA A 418 24.73 -23.89 -8.16
C ALA A 418 23.85 -22.67 -8.50
N SER A 419 24.49 -21.53 -8.76
CA SER A 419 23.83 -20.27 -9.07
C SER A 419 24.29 -19.73 -10.41
N TYR A 420 23.33 -19.22 -11.20
CA TYR A 420 23.51 -19.02 -12.63
C TYR A 420 22.99 -17.69 -13.12
N TRP A 421 23.57 -17.19 -14.20
CA TRP A 421 23.03 -16.02 -14.89
C TRP A 421 23.01 -16.24 -16.39
N ASN A 422 22.05 -15.62 -17.07
CA ASN A 422 21.92 -15.75 -18.51
C ASN A 422 22.86 -14.78 -19.25
N THR A 423 23.82 -15.32 -20.02
CA THR A 423 24.83 -14.53 -20.75
C THR A 423 24.28 -13.67 -21.88
N GLU A 424 23.11 -14.00 -22.39
CA GLU A 424 22.49 -13.33 -23.53
C GLU A 424 21.49 -12.27 -23.06
N THR A 425 20.57 -12.63 -22.16
CA THR A 425 19.52 -11.70 -21.71
C THR A 425 20.03 -10.67 -20.70
N SER A 426 21.04 -11.02 -19.89
CA SER A 426 21.69 -10.05 -18.98
C SER A 426 22.54 -9.01 -19.72
N ARG A 427 22.99 -9.34 -20.94
CA ARG A 427 23.97 -8.59 -21.74
C ARG A 427 25.34 -8.44 -21.08
N GLN A 428 25.66 -9.31 -20.13
CA GLN A 428 26.96 -9.34 -19.47
C GLN A 428 27.82 -10.49 -20.00
N SER A 429 29.14 -10.34 -19.94
CA SER A 429 30.09 -11.43 -20.24
C SER A 429 30.76 -11.99 -18.99
N THR A 430 30.64 -11.29 -17.86
CA THR A 430 31.28 -11.64 -16.59
C THR A 430 30.34 -11.45 -15.41
N SER A 431 30.75 -11.96 -14.25
CA SER A 431 30.13 -11.69 -12.95
C SER A 431 31.15 -11.96 -11.85
N ALA A 432 31.03 -11.28 -10.71
CA ALA A 432 31.91 -11.51 -9.56
C ALA A 432 31.78 -12.93 -8.97
N GLY A 433 30.68 -13.65 -9.25
CA GLY A 433 30.49 -15.03 -8.83
C GLY A 433 29.33 -15.70 -9.57
N GLY A 434 29.22 -17.01 -9.40
CA GLY A 434 28.25 -17.85 -10.11
C GLY A 434 28.69 -18.22 -11.53
N THR A 435 27.85 -18.99 -12.22
CA THR A 435 28.20 -19.56 -13.54
C THR A 435 27.32 -18.95 -14.63
N GLY A 436 27.94 -18.33 -15.63
CA GLY A 436 27.23 -17.86 -16.82
C GLY A 436 26.75 -19.03 -17.67
N GLN A 437 25.52 -18.95 -18.17
CA GLN A 437 24.88 -19.96 -19.01
C GLN A 437 24.13 -19.28 -20.15
N THR A 438 24.04 -19.93 -21.30
CA THR A 438 23.21 -19.45 -22.42
C THR A 438 21.71 -19.58 -22.08
N THR A 439 20.86 -18.91 -22.85
CA THR A 439 19.40 -19.07 -22.72
C THR A 439 18.99 -20.54 -22.89
N MET A 440 19.56 -21.20 -23.90
CA MET A 440 19.32 -22.61 -24.17
C MET A 440 19.66 -23.52 -22.99
N ASN A 441 20.79 -23.26 -22.31
CA ASN A 441 21.20 -24.06 -21.16
C ASN A 441 20.28 -23.81 -19.96
N LEU A 442 19.94 -22.56 -19.65
CA LEU A 442 19.03 -22.23 -18.53
C LEU A 442 17.57 -22.60 -18.76
N GLN A 443 17.17 -22.83 -20.01
CA GLN A 443 15.85 -23.40 -20.32
C GLN A 443 15.89 -24.93 -20.37
N SER A 444 17.08 -25.54 -20.24
CA SER A 444 17.25 -26.99 -20.09
C SER A 444 17.34 -27.39 -18.62
N ALA A 445 16.61 -28.45 -18.25
CA ALA A 445 16.66 -29.00 -16.89
C ALA A 445 18.07 -29.44 -16.46
N THR A 446 18.98 -29.71 -17.40
CA THR A 446 20.34 -30.20 -17.13
C THR A 446 21.22 -29.17 -16.41
N SER A 447 20.92 -27.87 -16.50
CA SER A 447 21.71 -26.83 -15.84
C SER A 447 21.48 -26.76 -14.33
N TYR A 448 20.46 -27.44 -13.80
CA TYR A 448 19.99 -27.31 -12.42
C TYR A 448 20.20 -28.60 -11.60
N SER A 449 21.26 -29.36 -11.90
CA SER A 449 21.60 -30.54 -11.13
C SER A 449 21.74 -30.21 -9.63
N GLY A 450 21.07 -30.98 -8.78
CA GLY A 450 21.02 -30.75 -7.33
C GLY A 450 19.92 -29.79 -6.85
N TRP A 451 19.19 -29.13 -7.75
CA TRP A 451 18.02 -28.35 -7.37
C TRP A 451 16.86 -29.29 -7.06
N LEU A 452 16.23 -29.08 -5.91
CA LEU A 452 15.14 -29.93 -5.46
C LEU A 452 13.85 -29.64 -6.25
N ASP A 453 13.26 -30.68 -6.83
CA ASP A 453 11.95 -30.62 -7.49
C ASP A 453 10.81 -30.29 -6.50
N THR A 454 11.01 -30.48 -5.20
CA THR A 454 10.09 -30.04 -4.15
C THR A 454 10.02 -28.52 -4.03
N VAL A 455 11.05 -27.81 -4.51
CA VAL A 455 11.15 -26.35 -4.50
C VAL A 455 10.91 -25.76 -5.89
N TRP A 456 11.44 -26.41 -6.91
CA TRP A 456 11.43 -25.89 -8.29
C TRP A 456 10.50 -26.68 -9.19
N GLN A 457 9.72 -25.94 -9.98
CA GLN A 457 9.03 -26.45 -11.14
C GLN A 457 9.91 -26.18 -12.36
N PHE A 458 10.50 -27.23 -12.92
CA PHE A 458 11.21 -27.17 -14.19
C PHE A 458 10.20 -27.08 -15.32
N ALA A 459 10.20 -25.96 -16.02
CA ALA A 459 9.25 -25.73 -17.10
C ALA A 459 9.72 -26.41 -18.39
N PRO A 460 8.80 -26.90 -19.24
CA PRO A 460 9.17 -27.45 -20.54
C PRO A 460 9.70 -26.35 -21.48
N ASN A 461 10.57 -26.75 -22.43
CA ASN A 461 11.11 -26.01 -23.59
C ASN A 461 10.78 -24.50 -23.67
N ASP A 462 11.82 -23.67 -23.66
CA ASP A 462 11.79 -22.20 -23.74
C ASP A 462 11.34 -21.46 -22.47
N GLN A 463 11.22 -22.15 -21.34
CA GLN A 463 10.88 -21.54 -20.06
C GLN A 463 11.95 -21.81 -18.99
N TYR A 464 12.24 -20.78 -18.18
CA TYR A 464 13.12 -20.92 -17.02
C TYR A 464 12.39 -21.63 -15.87
N PRO A 465 13.12 -22.32 -14.96
CA PRO A 465 12.53 -22.89 -13.76
C PRO A 465 11.81 -21.84 -12.93
N ARG A 466 10.71 -22.21 -12.31
CA ARG A 466 9.94 -21.33 -11.42
C ARG A 466 9.80 -21.98 -10.06
N LEU A 467 9.63 -21.17 -9.02
CA LEU A 467 9.35 -21.72 -7.70
C LEU A 467 7.96 -22.37 -7.69
N LYS A 468 7.85 -23.56 -7.09
CA LYS A 468 6.55 -24.16 -6.79
C LYS A 468 5.85 -23.25 -5.79
N THR A 469 4.79 -22.60 -6.23
CA THR A 469 3.97 -21.77 -5.34
C THR A 469 3.17 -22.66 -4.40
N VAL A 470 3.04 -22.25 -3.14
CA VAL A 470 2.00 -22.81 -2.25
C VAL A 470 0.65 -22.66 -2.96
N ALA A 471 -0.08 -23.77 -3.11
CA ALA A 471 -1.29 -23.86 -3.91
C ALA A 471 -2.27 -22.73 -3.58
N CYS A 472 -2.60 -21.93 -4.59
CA CYS A 472 -3.48 -20.78 -4.49
C CYS A 472 -4.93 -21.26 -4.37
N ALA A 473 -5.50 -21.31 -3.17
CA ALA A 473 -6.95 -21.38 -3.04
C ALA A 473 -7.61 -20.04 -3.42
N ASN A 474 -6.89 -18.90 -3.30
CA ASN A 474 -7.48 -17.55 -3.35
C ASN A 474 -6.91 -16.57 -4.40
N ARG A 475 -5.97 -16.97 -5.28
CA ARG A 475 -5.44 -16.03 -6.30
C ARG A 475 -6.41 -15.89 -7.48
N GLN A 476 -7.22 -14.83 -7.48
CA GLN A 476 -7.92 -14.38 -8.68
C GLN A 476 -6.91 -13.70 -9.62
N TYR A 477 -6.33 -14.47 -10.54
CA TYR A 477 -5.47 -13.94 -11.60
C TYR A 477 -6.27 -13.02 -12.53
N ILE A 478 -5.79 -11.79 -12.70
CA ILE A 478 -6.21 -10.91 -13.81
C ILE A 478 -5.23 -11.19 -14.97
N THR A 479 -5.76 -11.73 -16.08
CA THR A 479 -5.15 -12.06 -17.40
C THR A 479 -4.78 -13.53 -17.67
N PRO A 480 -4.93 -14.02 -18.93
CA PRO A 480 -5.50 -15.34 -19.22
C PRO A 480 -4.45 -16.45 -19.13
N VAL A 481 -4.72 -17.41 -18.25
CA VAL A 481 -4.01 -18.69 -18.19
C VAL A 481 -4.56 -19.59 -19.31
N PRO A 482 -3.73 -20.30 -20.08
CA PRO A 482 -4.18 -21.45 -20.85
C PRO A 482 -4.77 -22.48 -19.89
N THR A 483 -6.04 -22.77 -20.08
CA THR A 483 -6.84 -23.73 -19.33
C THR A 483 -6.08 -25.01 -18.95
N THR A 484 -6.21 -25.37 -17.68
CA THR A 484 -6.10 -26.70 -17.03
C THR A 484 -4.96 -26.86 -16.02
N CYS A 485 -5.19 -26.37 -14.80
CA CYS A 485 -4.63 -27.00 -13.61
C CYS A 485 -5.43 -28.28 -13.33
N THR A 486 -4.87 -29.44 -13.62
CA THR A 486 -5.33 -30.71 -13.05
C THR A 486 -4.24 -31.19 -12.09
N GLY A 487 -4.65 -31.50 -10.86
CA GLY A 487 -3.74 -31.80 -9.77
C GLY A 487 -2.99 -33.10 -9.97
N LEU A 488 -1.76 -33.12 -9.45
CA LEU A 488 -1.25 -34.05 -8.43
C LEU A 488 0.02 -33.45 -7.83
#